data_AF-A0A4Q3YEA2-F1
#
_entry.id   AF-A0A4Q3YEA2-F1
#
_cell.length_a   1.000
_cell.length_b   1.000
_cell.length_c   1.000
_cell.angle_alpha   90.00
_cell.angle_beta   90.00
_cell.angle_gamma   90.00
#
_symmetry.space_group_name_H-M   'P 1'
#
loop_
_entity.id
_entity.type
_entity.pdbx_description
1 polymer ?
#
loop_
_entity_poly.entity_id
_entity_poly.type
_entity_poly.pdbx_seq_one_letter_code
_entity_poly.pdbx_strand_id
1 'polypeptide(L)' 'YCRADGFVTPAVMLDHSLALSLGGTNDESNLIASCAKCNSDKAKAEIAFIRRGHDPRDVYLDAGLRVWFDKVKRPT' A
#
# COMPACT_ATOMS: atom_id res chain seq x y z
N TYR A 1 6.89 -2.36 4.18
CA TYR A 1 6.94 -0.87 4.26
C TYR A 1 8.06 -0.34 5.13
N CYS A 2 8.10 -0.61 6.44
CA CYS A 2 9.12 -0.07 7.38
C CYS A 2 10.56 -0.17 6.86
N ARG A 3 10.89 -1.32 6.25
CA ARG A 3 12.22 -1.59 5.70
C ARG A 3 12.66 -0.57 4.64
N ALA A 4 11.75 -0.13 3.77
CA ALA A 4 12.02 0.90 2.78
C ALA A 4 12.29 2.30 3.39
N ASP A 5 11.89 2.50 4.64
CA ASP A 5 12.17 3.70 5.43
C ASP A 5 13.41 3.53 6.34
N GLY A 6 14.13 2.40 6.25
CA GLY A 6 15.31 2.11 7.07
C GLY A 6 14.99 1.54 8.46
N PHE A 7 13.75 1.12 8.73
CA PHE A 7 13.33 0.55 10.01
C PHE A 7 12.99 -0.94 9.90
N VAL A 8 13.30 -1.71 10.95
CA VAL A 8 12.87 -3.11 11.08
C VAL A 8 11.78 -3.19 12.15
N THR A 9 10.64 -3.78 11.79
CA THR A 9 9.51 -4.01 12.69
C THR A 9 8.87 -5.34 12.32
N PRO A 10 8.46 -6.17 13.30
CA PRO A 10 7.75 -7.42 12.99
C PRO A 10 6.51 -7.15 12.13
N ALA A 11 6.38 -7.94 11.06
CA ALA A 11 5.14 -7.99 10.31
C ALA A 11 4.11 -8.80 11.11
N VAL A 12 2.86 -8.33 11.09
CA VAL A 12 1.74 -8.96 11.80
C VAL A 12 0.58 -9.29 10.86
N MET A 13 0.69 -8.94 9.58
CA MET A 13 -0.31 -9.20 8.53
C MET A 13 0.34 -9.17 7.15
N LEU A 14 -0.37 -9.78 6.18
CA LEU A 14 -0.15 -9.56 4.76
C LEU A 14 -1.08 -8.45 4.29
N ASP A 15 -0.50 -7.46 3.61
CA ASP A 15 -1.21 -6.34 3.00
C ASP A 15 -1.12 -6.45 1.47
N HIS A 16 -2.16 -6.04 0.76
CA HIS A 16 -2.11 -5.97 -0.70
C HIS A 16 -1.38 -4.70 -1.15
N SER A 17 -0.39 -4.79 -2.04
CA SER A 17 0.35 -3.61 -2.53
C SER A 17 -0.58 -2.60 -3.21
N LEU A 18 -1.48 -3.09 -4.06
CA LEU A 18 -2.70 -2.43 -4.52
C LEU A 18 -3.89 -3.11 -3.83
N ALA A 19 -4.70 -2.36 -3.08
CA ALA A 19 -5.88 -2.91 -2.42
C ALA A 19 -6.84 -3.59 -3.40
N LEU A 20 -7.51 -4.66 -2.94
CA LEU A 20 -8.55 -5.36 -3.72
C LEU A 20 -9.68 -4.42 -4.16
N SER A 21 -10.08 -3.47 -3.30
CA SER A 21 -11.10 -2.46 -3.60
C SER A 21 -10.67 -1.46 -4.69
N LEU A 22 -9.37 -1.43 -5.02
CA LEU A 22 -8.78 -0.58 -6.06
C LEU A 22 -8.27 -1.40 -7.25
N GLY A 23 -8.69 -2.67 -7.37
CA GLY A 23 -8.35 -3.53 -8.51
C GLY A 23 -7.12 -4.42 -8.32
N GLY A 24 -6.58 -4.52 -7.10
CA GLY A 24 -5.54 -5.49 -6.78
C GLY A 24 -6.02 -6.95 -6.83
N THR A 25 -5.07 -7.89 -6.81
CA THR A 25 -5.33 -9.34 -6.84
C THR A 25 -4.81 -10.03 -5.57
N ASN A 26 -5.16 -11.30 -5.36
CA ASN A 26 -4.60 -12.11 -4.27
C ASN A 26 -3.28 -12.80 -4.65
N ASP A 27 -2.67 -12.44 -5.78
CA ASP A 27 -1.42 -13.04 -6.22
C ASP A 27 -0.30 -12.69 -5.24
N GLU A 28 0.63 -13.62 -5.02
CA GLU A 28 1.76 -13.41 -4.09
C GLU A 28 2.58 -12.17 -4.43
N SER A 29 2.68 -11.81 -5.71
CA SER A 29 3.35 -10.59 -6.17
C SER A 29 2.68 -9.30 -5.71
N ASN A 30 1.39 -9.36 -5.32
CA ASN A 30 0.64 -8.25 -4.74
C ASN A 30 0.62 -8.31 -3.21
N LEU A 31 1.24 -9.28 -2.54
CA LEU A 31 1.19 -9.40 -1.08
C LEU A 31 2.50 -8.92 -0.43
N ILE A 32 2.37 -8.08 0.59
CA ILE A 32 3.48 -7.45 1.30
C ILE A 32 3.35 -7.69 2.80
N ALA A 33 4.41 -8.18 3.42
CA ALA A 33 4.49 -8.27 4.88
C ALA A 33 4.48 -6.85 5.50
N SER A 34 3.50 -6.58 6.37
CA SER A 34 3.31 -5.26 6.97
C SER A 34 3.14 -5.31 8.48
N CYS A 35 3.63 -4.27 9.17
CA CYS A 35 3.22 -3.98 10.53
C CYS A 35 1.82 -3.32 10.54
N ALA A 36 1.15 -3.33 11.69
CA ALA A 36 -0.18 -2.75 11.83
C ALA A 36 -0.22 -1.24 11.49
N LYS A 37 0.80 -0.48 11.89
CA LYS A 37 0.87 0.97 11.65
C LYS A 37 0.92 1.29 10.15
N CYS A 38 1.85 0.67 9.41
CA CYS A 38 1.99 0.93 7.98
C CYS A 38 0.74 0.52 7.19
N ASN A 39 0.15 -0.64 7.49
CA ASN A 39 -1.08 -1.06 6.85
C ASN A 39 -2.22 -0.06 7.13
N SER A 40 -2.37 0.39 8.38
CA SER A 40 -3.38 1.39 8.76
C SER A 40 -3.18 2.74 8.06
N ASP A 41 -1.93 3.20 7.96
CA ASP A 41 -1.63 4.49 7.31
C ASP A 41 -1.82 4.42 5.79
N LYS A 42 -1.54 3.28 5.16
CA LYS A 42 -1.88 3.03 3.74
C LYS A 42 -3.39 3.01 3.54
N ALA A 43 -4.13 2.32 4.39
CA ALA A 43 -5.59 2.26 4.31
C ALA A 43 -6.23 3.66 4.39
N LYS A 44 -5.68 4.58 5.21
CA LYS A 44 -6.14 5.98 5.23
C LYS A 44 -5.93 6.68 3.89
N ALA A 45 -4.80 6.47 3.23
CA ALA A 45 -4.52 7.04 1.91
C ALA A 45 -5.47 6.46 0.84
N GLU A 46 -5.76 5.16 0.89
CA GLU A 46 -6.71 4.48 -0.01
C GLU A 46 -8.13 5.01 0.19
N ILE A 47 -8.58 5.15 1.44
CA ILE A 47 -9.88 5.75 1.77
C ILE A 47 -9.94 7.20 1.26
N ALA A 48 -8.87 7.98 1.42
CA ALA A 48 -8.84 9.35 0.93
C ALA A 48 -8.94 9.42 -0.59
N PHE A 49 -8.28 8.51 -1.31
CA PHE A 49 -8.39 8.38 -2.78
C PHE A 49 -9.83 8.06 -3.20
N ILE A 50 -10.45 7.05 -2.59
CA ILE A 50 -11.84 6.66 -2.87
C ILE A 50 -12.80 7.83 -2.62
N ARG A 51 -12.62 8.56 -1.51
CA ARG A 51 -13.46 9.71 -1.14
C ARG A 51 -13.35 10.89 -2.11
N ARG A 52 -12.23 11.04 -2.80
CA ARG A 52 -12.08 12.05 -3.86
C ARG A 52 -12.85 11.69 -5.14
N GLY A 53 -13.36 10.46 -5.24
CA GLY A 53 -14.10 9.99 -6.42
C GLY A 53 -13.22 9.84 -7.66
N HIS A 54 -11.91 9.65 -7.48
CA HIS A 54 -11.00 9.36 -8.58
C HIS A 54 -11.36 8.01 -9.22
N ASP A 55 -11.11 7.89 -10.52
CA ASP A 55 -11.24 6.60 -11.20
C ASP A 55 -10.20 5.62 -10.62
N PRO A 56 -10.57 4.40 -10.20
CA PRO A 56 -9.61 3.41 -9.72
C PRO A 56 -8.44 3.14 -10.69
N ARG A 57 -8.62 3.38 -12.00
CA ARG A 57 -7.56 3.28 -13.01
C ARG A 57 -6.44 4.31 -12.81
N ASP A 58 -6.73 5.41 -12.14
CA ASP A 58 -5.78 6.49 -11.85
C ASP A 58 -5.00 6.29 -10.54
N VAL A 59 -5.19 5.15 -9.85
CA VAL A 59 -4.62 4.89 -8.53
C VAL A 59 -3.09 5.11 -8.47
N TYR A 60 -2.36 4.74 -9.52
CA TYR A 60 -0.91 4.88 -9.60
C TYR A 60 -0.42 6.33 -9.81
N LEU A 61 -1.33 7.23 -10.17
CA LEU A 61 -1.06 8.67 -10.35
C LEU A 61 -1.29 9.47 -9.06
N ASP A 62 -2.00 8.89 -8.07
CA ASP A 62 -2.29 9.57 -6.82
C ASP A 62 -1.03 9.74 -5.96
N ALA A 63 -0.67 10.98 -5.63
CA ALA A 63 0.53 11.27 -4.85
C ALA A 63 0.51 10.62 -3.44
N GLY A 64 -0.66 10.51 -2.82
CA GLY A 64 -0.83 9.92 -1.50
C GLY A 64 -0.63 8.40 -1.50
N LEU A 65 -0.99 7.72 -2.58
CA LEU A 65 -0.75 6.30 -2.78
C LEU A 65 0.61 5.99 -3.38
N ARG A 66 1.16 6.90 -4.19
CA ARG A 66 2.46 6.73 -4.84
C ARG A 66 3.59 6.44 -3.85
N VAL A 67 3.58 7.11 -2.69
CA VAL A 67 4.57 6.86 -1.64
C VAL A 67 4.56 5.41 -1.15
N TRP A 68 3.38 4.76 -1.12
CA TRP A 68 3.25 3.36 -0.72
C TRP A 68 3.75 2.42 -1.81
N PHE A 69 3.41 2.69 -3.08
CA PHE A 69 3.91 1.90 -4.21
C PHE A 69 5.43 1.97 -4.34
N ASP A 70 6.04 3.13 -4.08
CA ASP A 70 7.49 3.29 -4.12
C ASP A 70 8.18 2.50 -2.99
N LYS A 71 7.55 2.39 -1.81
CA LYS A 71 8.05 1.56 -0.70
C LYS A 71 7.98 0.05 -1.00
N VAL A 72 7.02 -0.39 -1.81
CA VAL A 72 6.94 -1.80 -2.24
C VAL A 72 8.09 -2.16 -3.16
N LYS A 73 8.48 -1.25 -4.06
CA LYS A 73 9.56 -1.45 -5.04
C LYS A 73 10.97 -1.46 -4.42
N ARG A 74 11.14 -1.08 -3.15
CA ARG A 74 12.45 -0.99 -2.46
C ARG A 74 12.56 -1.97 -1.27
N PRO A 75 12.68 -3.28 -1.52
CA PRO A 75 12.94 -4.25 -0.46
C PRO A 75 14.45 -4.30 -0.14
N THR A 76 15.05 -3.22 0.40
CA THR A 76 16.48 -3.21 0.79
C THR A 76 16.72 -3.78 2.16
#